data_AF-A0A849B091-F1
#
_entry.id   AF-A0A849B091-F1
#
_cell.length_a   1.000
_cell.length_b   1.000
_cell.length_c   1.000
_cell.angle_alpha   90.00
_cell.angle_beta   90.00
_cell.angle_gamma   90.00
#
_symmetry.space_group_name_H-M   'P 1'
#
loop_
_entity.id
_entity.type
_entity.pdbx_description
1 polymer ?
#
loop_
_entity_poly.entity_id
_entity_poly.type
_entity_poly.pdbx_seq_one_letter_code
_entity_poly.pdbx_strand_id
1 'polypeptide(L)'
;MRKNKGKSGYTIPWENRVVLFWLEKLRNWQEKYNPIQEPTPCKSLEIKHIGQKKSEYALEKMGDVCFLFRHAAADNLEDRKKPIFDSTLNTLWTKLLKDFEEDLYSSGHTFKDGKKINFVEVIQTEDRFRLKVLFPLHSLRVSLITSYLMEGNIPLPIISKLLAGHSSLLMTMYYAKLTPMVMQEKISEAEELIEASSDKNLALFLRDHEIKDIVESTAFRDTNAISAILKVKNPLSWELKSYGICLAAGNRIPTTEGIENRNIAGCWNGGDLIDDYEKLGTKNYQQVPHGAENCVRCRWFITNAHYLPQLVAHFNILSYKATLCAQAARKASDKIKLLEEEQYNCEKNGITFNKFNDLDRLMVENKTELCEADEYCKDIVATIDLINKITKIEKSRGSEDQSQKIVSVGSEEDIRFVFEETYSELLQLCLICDDAEIYPELKNQINKTPAIEKRTRLLSQILMKKGFFPNILDLDEDQQLYTINEILRNMVKLTDKQSKVESYRAVIDQLESNSFEIENFFFPDTKNIVDTVLKVEFNVEEDV
;
A
#
# COMPACT_ATOMS: atom_id res chain seq x y z
N MET A 1 -28.26 -24.45 -0.43
CA MET A 1 -29.25 -24.94 -1.42
C MET A 1 -29.51 -26.41 -1.20
N ARG A 2 -30.69 -26.76 -0.68
CA ARG A 2 -31.12 -28.15 -0.44
C ARG A 2 -31.39 -28.83 -1.79
N LYS A 3 -30.79 -30.01 -2.03
CA LYS A 3 -31.15 -30.90 -3.14
C LYS A 3 -32.62 -31.34 -2.95
N ASN A 4 -33.55 -30.73 -3.69
CA ASN A 4 -34.90 -31.26 -3.83
C ASN A 4 -34.81 -32.62 -4.55
N LYS A 5 -35.25 -33.68 -3.86
CA LYS A 5 -35.14 -35.10 -4.24
C LYS A 5 -35.96 -35.52 -5.49
N GLY A 6 -36.26 -34.61 -6.42
CA GLY A 6 -37.11 -34.89 -7.59
C GLY A 6 -36.73 -34.20 -8.90
N LYS A 7 -35.68 -33.37 -8.96
CA LYS A 7 -35.17 -32.82 -10.22
C LYS A 7 -33.71 -33.24 -10.39
N SER A 8 -33.42 -34.13 -11.35
CA SER A 8 -32.06 -34.51 -11.71
C SER A 8 -31.38 -33.36 -12.45
N GLY A 9 -30.70 -32.50 -11.70
CA GLY A 9 -29.95 -31.37 -12.27
C GLY A 9 -29.61 -30.31 -11.23
N TYR A 10 -28.67 -29.42 -11.56
CA TYR A 10 -28.40 -28.21 -10.80
C TYR A 10 -28.64 -27.01 -11.71
N THR A 11 -29.32 -25.99 -11.19
CA THR A 11 -29.51 -24.72 -11.91
C THR A 11 -28.24 -23.89 -11.78
N ILE A 12 -27.66 -23.51 -12.91
CA ILE A 12 -26.57 -22.52 -12.95
C ILE A 12 -27.23 -21.14 -12.95
N PRO A 13 -26.95 -20.26 -11.97
CA PRO A 13 -27.67 -18.98 -11.82
C PRO A 13 -27.19 -17.87 -12.76
N TRP A 14 -26.39 -18.22 -13.78
CA TRP A 14 -25.77 -17.30 -14.73
C TRP A 14 -25.67 -17.96 -16.11
N GLU A 15 -25.59 -17.14 -17.16
CA GLU A 15 -25.55 -17.59 -18.54
C GLU A 15 -24.28 -17.13 -19.27
N ASN A 16 -23.78 -17.98 -20.16
CA ASN A 16 -22.77 -17.60 -21.14
C ASN A 16 -23.39 -17.65 -22.53
N ARG A 17 -23.58 -16.48 -23.15
CA ARG A 17 -24.28 -16.35 -24.44
C ARG A 17 -23.60 -17.12 -25.58
N VAL A 18 -22.27 -17.18 -25.58
CA VAL A 18 -21.50 -17.92 -26.61
C VAL A 18 -21.74 -19.42 -26.48
N VAL A 19 -21.70 -19.95 -25.25
CA VAL A 19 -21.99 -21.37 -24.99
C VAL A 19 -23.44 -21.69 -25.34
N LEU A 20 -24.39 -20.86 -24.92
CA LEU A 20 -25.81 -21.05 -25.23
C LEU A 20 -26.07 -21.07 -26.73
N PHE A 21 -25.45 -20.17 -27.49
CA PHE A 21 -25.52 -20.15 -28.95
C PHE A 21 -25.07 -21.48 -29.57
N TRP A 22 -23.93 -22.02 -29.14
CA TRP A 22 -23.44 -23.30 -29.67
C TRP A 22 -24.28 -24.50 -29.23
N LEU A 23 -24.78 -24.50 -27.99
CA LEU A 23 -25.68 -25.56 -27.51
C LEU A 23 -27.01 -25.55 -28.27
N GLU A 24 -27.57 -24.38 -28.53
CA GLU A 24 -28.78 -24.22 -29.34
C GLU A 24 -28.55 -24.67 -30.77
N LYS A 25 -27.44 -24.24 -31.40
CA LYS A 25 -27.08 -24.66 -32.76
C LYS A 25 -26.93 -26.19 -32.84
N LEU A 26 -26.28 -26.79 -31.85
CA LEU A 26 -26.14 -28.25 -31.76
C LEU A 26 -27.50 -28.94 -31.56
N ARG A 27 -28.35 -28.43 -30.67
CA ARG A 27 -29.72 -28.96 -30.46
C ARG A 27 -30.51 -28.95 -31.75
N ASN A 28 -30.59 -27.80 -32.42
CA ASN A 28 -31.36 -27.63 -33.66
C ASN A 28 -30.82 -28.54 -34.78
N TRP A 29 -29.49 -28.72 -34.85
CA TRP A 29 -28.86 -29.65 -35.78
C TRP A 29 -29.24 -31.12 -35.48
N GLN A 30 -29.18 -31.51 -34.20
CA GLN A 30 -29.56 -32.86 -33.76
C GLN A 30 -31.06 -33.12 -34.01
N GLU A 31 -31.95 -32.16 -33.76
CA GLU A 31 -33.38 -32.29 -34.05
C GLU A 31 -33.65 -32.50 -35.54
N LYS A 32 -32.91 -31.80 -36.41
CA LYS A 32 -33.08 -31.89 -37.86
C LYS A 32 -32.50 -33.17 -38.46
N TYR A 33 -31.31 -33.59 -38.05
CA TYR A 33 -30.54 -34.64 -38.72
C TYR A 33 -30.38 -35.94 -37.92
N ASN A 34 -30.66 -35.93 -36.61
CA ASN A 34 -30.57 -37.09 -35.73
C ASN A 34 -31.68 -37.08 -34.66
N PRO A 35 -32.96 -37.10 -35.06
CA PRO A 35 -34.09 -36.93 -34.14
C PRO A 35 -34.21 -38.11 -33.17
N ILE A 36 -34.66 -37.82 -31.96
CA ILE A 36 -35.03 -38.83 -30.95
C ILE A 36 -36.53 -39.01 -30.97
N GLN A 37 -37.00 -40.26 -31.03
CA GLN A 37 -38.42 -40.61 -30.92
C GLN A 37 -38.83 -40.83 -29.46
N GLU A 38 -37.95 -41.40 -28.64
CA GLU A 38 -38.17 -41.69 -27.23
C GLU A 38 -36.90 -41.48 -26.39
N PRO A 39 -37.00 -41.07 -25.12
CA PRO A 39 -35.86 -40.96 -24.23
C PRO A 39 -35.04 -42.25 -24.17
N THR A 40 -33.72 -42.15 -24.18
CA THR A 40 -32.84 -43.34 -24.16
C THR A 40 -32.77 -43.92 -22.75
N PRO A 41 -33.12 -45.19 -22.52
CA PRO A 41 -33.03 -45.80 -21.20
C PRO A 41 -31.59 -45.96 -20.77
N CYS A 42 -31.21 -45.48 -19.57
CA CYS A 42 -29.83 -45.59 -19.09
C CYS A 42 -29.37 -47.05 -18.92
N LYS A 43 -30.29 -48.01 -18.77
CA LYS A 43 -30.00 -49.46 -18.78
C LYS A 43 -29.33 -49.95 -20.07
N SER A 44 -29.62 -49.29 -21.20
CA SER A 44 -29.06 -49.65 -22.51
C SER A 44 -27.63 -49.13 -22.73
N LEU A 45 -27.08 -48.38 -21.76
CA LEU A 45 -25.74 -47.83 -21.84
C LEU A 45 -24.71 -48.88 -21.44
N GLU A 46 -23.58 -48.80 -22.12
CA GLU A 46 -22.45 -49.71 -21.98
C GLU A 46 -21.24 -48.95 -21.44
N ILE A 47 -20.17 -49.67 -21.08
CA ILE A 47 -18.92 -49.07 -20.58
C ILE A 47 -18.38 -48.03 -21.58
N LYS A 48 -18.47 -48.27 -22.89
CA LYS A 48 -18.03 -47.31 -23.93
C LYS A 48 -18.78 -45.96 -23.89
N HIS A 49 -19.99 -45.92 -23.33
CA HIS A 49 -20.83 -44.72 -23.25
C HIS A 49 -20.63 -43.93 -21.96
N ILE A 50 -20.24 -44.60 -20.86
CA ILE A 50 -20.15 -44.00 -19.51
C ILE A 50 -18.69 -43.91 -19.03
N GLY A 51 -17.76 -44.57 -19.73
CA GLY A 51 -16.33 -44.65 -19.38
C GLY A 51 -16.01 -45.62 -18.24
N GLN A 52 -16.99 -46.01 -17.43
CA GLN A 52 -16.81 -46.90 -16.28
C GLN A 52 -17.95 -47.91 -16.15
N LYS A 53 -17.66 -49.07 -15.55
CA LYS A 53 -18.68 -50.09 -15.23
C LYS A 53 -19.57 -49.58 -14.08
N LYS A 54 -20.88 -49.46 -14.33
CA LYS A 54 -21.89 -49.13 -13.32
C LYS A 54 -22.76 -50.35 -13.00
N SER A 55 -23.29 -50.42 -11.78
CA SER A 55 -24.25 -51.46 -11.40
C SER A 55 -25.62 -51.21 -12.05
N GLU A 56 -26.38 -52.28 -12.27
CA GLU A 56 -27.74 -52.19 -12.85
C GLU A 56 -28.66 -51.27 -12.01
N TYR A 57 -28.59 -51.38 -10.68
CA TYR A 57 -29.31 -50.48 -9.76
C TYR A 57 -28.96 -48.99 -9.97
N ALA A 58 -27.69 -48.68 -10.25
CA ALA A 58 -27.28 -47.30 -10.50
C ALA A 58 -27.81 -46.78 -11.85
N LEU A 59 -27.87 -47.63 -12.88
CA LEU A 59 -28.44 -47.30 -14.18
C LEU A 59 -29.97 -47.14 -14.11
N GLU A 60 -30.64 -47.96 -13.32
CA GLU A 60 -32.08 -47.81 -13.03
C GLU A 60 -32.41 -46.46 -12.42
N LYS A 61 -31.62 -46.05 -11.43
CA LYS A 61 -31.83 -44.78 -10.74
C LYS A 61 -31.58 -43.56 -11.63
N MET A 62 -30.84 -43.71 -12.73
CA MET A 62 -30.61 -42.63 -13.70
C MET A 62 -31.82 -42.38 -14.60
N GLY A 63 -32.70 -43.38 -14.76
CA GLY A 63 -33.91 -43.27 -15.58
C GLY A 63 -33.61 -43.13 -17.08
N ASP A 64 -34.50 -42.44 -17.79
CA ASP A 64 -34.39 -42.24 -19.24
C ASP A 64 -33.93 -40.80 -19.55
N VAL A 65 -33.00 -40.65 -20.49
CA VAL A 65 -32.32 -39.37 -20.76
C VAL A 65 -32.29 -39.07 -22.26
N CYS A 66 -32.49 -37.80 -22.63
CA CYS A 66 -32.25 -37.28 -23.97
C CYS A 66 -30.87 -36.60 -24.02
N PHE A 67 -29.88 -37.27 -24.58
CA PHE A 67 -28.51 -36.73 -24.63
C PHE A 67 -28.37 -35.64 -25.69
N LEU A 68 -27.74 -34.52 -25.36
CA LEU A 68 -27.46 -33.46 -26.34
C LEU A 68 -26.25 -33.79 -27.24
N PHE A 69 -25.19 -34.34 -26.64
CA PHE A 69 -23.94 -34.68 -27.33
C PHE A 69 -24.00 -36.11 -27.88
N ARG A 70 -24.52 -36.26 -29.11
CA ARG A 70 -24.71 -37.55 -29.79
C ARG A 70 -23.94 -37.63 -31.10
N HIS A 71 -23.49 -38.84 -31.46
CA HIS A 71 -22.75 -39.08 -32.70
C HIS A 71 -23.68 -39.60 -33.82
N ALA A 72 -24.25 -38.69 -34.61
CA ALA A 72 -25.18 -39.05 -35.69
C ALA A 72 -24.56 -39.93 -36.80
N ALA A 73 -23.25 -39.86 -36.98
CA ALA A 73 -22.49 -40.64 -37.96
C ALA A 73 -21.90 -41.94 -37.37
N ALA A 74 -22.36 -42.38 -36.20
CA ALA A 74 -21.92 -43.67 -35.65
C ALA A 74 -22.27 -44.83 -36.59
N ASP A 75 -21.32 -45.76 -36.76
CA ASP A 75 -21.48 -46.95 -37.60
C ASP A 75 -22.64 -47.82 -37.11
N ASN A 76 -22.73 -47.98 -35.79
CA ASN A 76 -23.85 -48.65 -35.14
C ASN A 76 -25.03 -47.70 -34.96
N LEU A 77 -26.19 -48.08 -35.50
CA LEU A 77 -27.42 -47.27 -35.44
C LEU A 77 -27.87 -46.99 -33.99
N GLU A 78 -27.70 -47.96 -33.10
CA GLU A 78 -28.06 -47.82 -31.69
C GLU A 78 -27.21 -46.79 -30.94
N ASP A 79 -25.96 -46.60 -31.36
CA ASP A 79 -25.04 -45.66 -30.71
C ASP A 79 -25.33 -44.21 -31.13
N ARG A 80 -26.11 -43.98 -32.20
CA ARG A 80 -26.49 -42.63 -32.68
C ARG A 80 -27.41 -41.88 -31.71
N LYS A 81 -28.15 -42.61 -30.89
CA LYS A 81 -29.05 -42.06 -29.85
C LYS A 81 -28.35 -41.89 -28.49
N LYS A 82 -27.15 -42.47 -28.35
CA LYS A 82 -26.36 -42.52 -27.10
C LYS A 82 -25.29 -41.41 -27.05
N PRO A 83 -24.66 -41.18 -25.89
CA PRO A 83 -23.58 -40.20 -25.75
C PRO A 83 -22.40 -40.51 -26.67
N ILE A 84 -21.72 -39.46 -27.13
CA ILE A 84 -20.42 -39.58 -27.82
C ILE A 84 -19.37 -40.27 -26.92
N PHE A 85 -18.50 -41.08 -27.53
CA PHE A 85 -17.42 -41.75 -26.82
C PHE A 85 -16.25 -40.81 -26.51
N ASP A 86 -15.62 -40.99 -25.35
CA ASP A 86 -14.43 -40.24 -24.95
C ASP A 86 -13.28 -40.42 -25.96
N SER A 87 -13.12 -41.61 -26.54
CA SER A 87 -12.10 -41.89 -27.56
C SER A 87 -12.30 -41.03 -28.81
N THR A 88 -13.55 -40.86 -29.26
CA THR A 88 -13.89 -39.99 -30.39
C THR A 88 -13.57 -38.53 -30.08
N LEU A 89 -13.94 -38.05 -28.89
CA LEU A 89 -13.67 -36.68 -28.47
C LEU A 89 -12.16 -36.39 -28.39
N ASN A 90 -11.40 -37.30 -27.77
CA ASN A 90 -9.94 -37.17 -27.68
C ASN A 90 -9.26 -37.20 -29.06
N THR A 91 -9.79 -37.99 -30.00
CA THR A 91 -9.28 -38.04 -31.37
C THR A 91 -9.53 -36.72 -32.11
N LEU A 92 -10.75 -36.16 -31.99
CA LEU A 92 -11.09 -34.86 -32.57
C LEU A 92 -10.25 -33.74 -31.96
N TRP A 93 -10.05 -33.75 -30.64
CA TRP A 93 -9.19 -32.80 -29.94
C TRP A 93 -7.74 -32.87 -30.42
N THR A 94 -7.21 -34.08 -30.60
CA THR A 94 -5.84 -34.28 -31.11
C THR A 94 -5.68 -33.71 -32.52
N LYS A 95 -6.68 -33.92 -33.40
CA LYS A 95 -6.66 -33.35 -34.75
C LYS A 95 -6.72 -31.83 -34.72
N LEU A 96 -7.65 -31.26 -33.94
CA LEU A 96 -7.78 -29.81 -33.78
C LEU A 96 -6.48 -29.17 -33.29
N LEU A 97 -5.82 -29.75 -32.29
CA LEU A 97 -4.56 -29.24 -31.78
C LEU A 97 -3.43 -29.33 -32.81
N LYS A 98 -3.42 -30.37 -33.64
CA LYS A 98 -2.43 -30.50 -34.72
C LYS A 98 -2.65 -29.43 -35.79
N ASP A 99 -3.89 -29.25 -36.24
CA ASP A 99 -4.24 -28.23 -37.23
C ASP A 99 -3.91 -26.83 -36.66
N PHE A 100 -4.25 -26.57 -35.40
CA PHE A 100 -3.93 -25.31 -34.72
C PHE A 100 -2.41 -25.06 -34.59
N GLU A 101 -1.63 -26.11 -34.35
CA GLU A 101 -0.16 -26.04 -34.33
C GLU A 101 0.42 -25.63 -35.70
N GLU A 102 -0.18 -26.11 -36.79
CA GLU A 102 0.21 -25.78 -38.16
C GLU A 102 -0.23 -24.36 -38.54
N ASP A 103 -1.44 -23.94 -38.14
CA ASP A 103 -1.97 -22.59 -38.37
C ASP A 103 -1.12 -21.52 -37.66
N LEU A 104 -0.73 -21.75 -36.41
CA LEU A 104 0.10 -20.82 -35.63
C LEU A 104 1.48 -20.61 -36.27
N TYR A 105 2.09 -21.70 -36.73
CA TYR A 105 3.37 -21.63 -37.41
C TYR A 105 3.27 -20.89 -38.74
N SER A 106 2.23 -21.18 -39.52
CA SER A 106 1.95 -20.50 -40.79
C SER A 106 1.66 -19.01 -40.61
N SER A 107 1.10 -18.62 -39.46
CA SER A 107 0.79 -17.22 -39.10
C SER A 107 1.98 -16.48 -38.47
N GLY A 108 3.16 -17.11 -38.34
CA GLY A 108 4.38 -16.49 -37.82
C GLY A 108 4.50 -16.44 -36.29
N HIS A 109 3.63 -17.12 -35.55
CA HIS A 109 3.71 -17.20 -34.09
C HIS A 109 4.69 -18.30 -33.65
N THR A 110 5.93 -17.90 -33.34
CA THR A 110 6.99 -18.78 -32.81
C THR A 110 7.50 -18.29 -31.46
N PHE A 111 8.27 -19.14 -30.76
CA PHE A 111 9.06 -18.67 -29.61
C PHE A 111 10.06 -17.59 -30.03
N LYS A 112 10.60 -16.81 -29.08
CA LYS A 112 11.65 -15.79 -29.32
C LYS A 112 12.87 -16.37 -30.04
N ASP A 113 13.12 -17.67 -29.89
CA ASP A 113 14.19 -18.43 -30.53
C ASP A 113 13.82 -19.00 -31.92
N GLY A 114 12.66 -18.62 -32.49
CA GLY A 114 12.18 -19.09 -33.80
C GLY A 114 11.63 -20.52 -33.82
N LYS A 115 11.60 -21.22 -32.68
CA LYS A 115 11.06 -22.59 -32.58
C LYS A 115 9.54 -22.61 -32.68
N LYS A 116 9.01 -23.67 -33.31
CA LYS A 116 7.57 -23.96 -33.38
C LYS A 116 7.01 -24.23 -31.98
N ILE A 117 5.81 -23.72 -31.72
CA ILE A 117 5.03 -24.06 -30.53
C ILE A 117 4.40 -25.42 -30.77
N ASN A 118 4.67 -26.40 -29.91
CA ASN A 118 4.16 -27.76 -30.07
C ASN A 118 3.01 -28.03 -29.08
N PHE A 119 1.89 -28.54 -29.59
CA PHE A 119 0.74 -29.01 -28.80
C PHE A 119 0.62 -30.53 -28.82
N VAL A 120 1.24 -31.19 -29.79
CA VAL A 120 1.21 -32.65 -29.96
C VAL A 120 2.63 -33.20 -30.11
N GLU A 121 2.91 -34.31 -29.42
CA GLU A 121 4.14 -35.08 -29.52
C GLU A 121 3.94 -36.30 -30.43
N VAL A 122 4.84 -36.51 -31.38
CA VAL A 122 4.83 -37.71 -32.23
C VAL A 122 5.68 -38.79 -31.57
N ILE A 123 5.04 -39.85 -31.08
CA ILE A 123 5.74 -41.03 -30.56
C ILE A 123 5.82 -42.06 -31.68
N GLN A 124 7.04 -42.41 -32.07
CA GLN A 124 7.31 -43.50 -33.01
C GLN A 124 7.60 -44.78 -32.21
N THR A 125 6.79 -45.81 -32.44
CA THR A 125 7.09 -47.19 -32.02
C THR A 125 7.22 -48.03 -33.29
N GLU A 126 8.00 -49.12 -33.24
CA GLU A 126 8.60 -49.87 -34.37
C GLU A 126 7.76 -50.03 -35.65
N ASP A 127 6.41 -50.04 -35.59
CA ASP A 127 5.52 -50.05 -36.77
C ASP A 127 4.32 -49.07 -36.74
N ARG A 128 4.23 -48.13 -35.77
CA ARG A 128 3.10 -47.18 -35.66
C ARG A 128 3.50 -45.80 -35.16
N PHE A 129 2.99 -44.77 -35.82
CA PHE A 129 3.02 -43.39 -35.33
C PHE A 129 1.81 -43.15 -34.43
N ARG A 130 2.06 -42.71 -33.19
CA ARG A 130 1.00 -42.27 -32.28
C ARG A 130 1.21 -40.82 -31.90
N LEU A 131 0.16 -40.02 -32.08
CA LEU A 131 0.11 -38.65 -31.58
C LEU A 131 -0.28 -38.65 -30.10
N LYS A 132 0.50 -37.98 -29.27
CA LYS A 132 0.22 -37.75 -27.85
C LYS A 132 0.01 -36.26 -27.62
N VAL A 133 -1.15 -35.92 -27.09
CA VAL A 133 -1.50 -34.53 -26.78
C VAL A 133 -0.75 -34.08 -25.51
N LEU A 134 -0.05 -32.95 -25.59
CA LEU A 134 0.63 -32.34 -24.42
C LEU A 134 -0.38 -31.65 -23.48
N PHE A 135 -1.45 -31.09 -24.04
CA PHE A 135 -2.50 -30.37 -23.34
C PHE A 135 -3.87 -31.06 -23.48
N PRO A 136 -4.16 -32.10 -22.67
CA PRO A 136 -5.45 -32.79 -22.75
C PRO A 136 -6.61 -31.84 -22.43
N LEU A 137 -7.81 -32.17 -22.91
CA LEU A 137 -9.05 -31.41 -22.62
C LEU A 137 -9.25 -31.10 -21.13
N HIS A 138 -8.85 -32.04 -20.26
CA HIS A 138 -8.93 -31.84 -18.81
C HIS A 138 -8.02 -30.70 -18.32
N SER A 139 -6.88 -30.46 -18.96
CA SER A 139 -5.97 -29.38 -18.59
C SER A 139 -6.61 -28.00 -18.73
N LEU A 140 -7.49 -27.78 -19.72
CA LEU A 140 -8.21 -26.52 -19.87
C LEU A 140 -9.04 -26.19 -18.62
N ARG A 141 -9.70 -27.21 -18.05
CA ARG A 141 -10.47 -27.04 -16.82
C ARG A 141 -9.58 -26.66 -15.64
N VAL A 142 -8.40 -27.28 -15.53
CA VAL A 142 -7.42 -26.94 -14.49
C VAL A 142 -6.96 -25.50 -14.65
N SER A 143 -6.44 -25.15 -15.83
CA SER A 143 -5.90 -23.83 -16.14
C SER A 143 -6.93 -22.73 -15.93
N LEU A 144 -8.17 -22.91 -16.40
CA LEU A 144 -9.24 -21.92 -16.20
C LEU A 144 -9.59 -21.74 -14.71
N ILE A 145 -9.68 -22.83 -13.94
CA ILE A 145 -9.93 -22.76 -12.50
C ILE A 145 -8.79 -22.00 -11.81
N THR A 146 -7.54 -22.27 -12.19
CA THR A 146 -6.37 -21.58 -11.66
C THR A 146 -6.39 -20.09 -12.04
N SER A 147 -6.59 -19.72 -13.30
CA SER A 147 -6.65 -18.31 -13.73
C SER A 147 -7.80 -17.55 -13.05
N TYR A 148 -8.98 -18.14 -12.91
CA TYR A 148 -10.08 -17.48 -12.20
C TYR A 148 -9.81 -17.29 -10.70
N LEU A 149 -9.05 -18.19 -10.09
CA LEU A 149 -8.65 -18.07 -8.69
C LEU A 149 -7.54 -17.05 -8.49
N MET A 150 -6.56 -17.00 -9.40
CA MET A 150 -5.32 -16.22 -9.23
C MET A 150 -5.39 -14.82 -9.86
N GLU A 151 -5.95 -14.70 -11.05
CA GLU A 151 -6.06 -13.44 -11.80
C GLU A 151 -7.45 -12.81 -11.60
N GLY A 152 -8.48 -13.65 -11.53
CA GLY A 152 -9.86 -13.18 -11.39
C GLY A 152 -10.29 -12.80 -9.97
N ASN A 153 -9.44 -13.02 -8.95
CA ASN A 153 -9.74 -12.83 -7.53
C ASN A 153 -11.09 -13.45 -7.08
N ILE A 154 -11.53 -14.53 -7.74
CA ILE A 154 -12.81 -15.15 -7.44
C ILE A 154 -12.65 -16.09 -6.23
N PRO A 155 -13.44 -15.92 -5.16
CA PRO A 155 -13.35 -16.77 -3.98
C PRO A 155 -13.45 -18.27 -4.31
N LEU A 156 -12.53 -19.06 -3.75
CA LEU A 156 -12.47 -20.53 -3.92
C LEU A 156 -13.83 -21.23 -3.71
N PRO A 157 -14.69 -20.86 -2.73
CA PRO A 157 -16.00 -21.48 -2.57
C PRO A 157 -16.94 -21.27 -3.75
N ILE A 158 -16.84 -20.12 -4.43
CA ILE A 158 -17.64 -19.77 -5.60
C ILE A 158 -17.17 -20.60 -6.79
N ILE A 159 -15.86 -20.66 -7.05
CA ILE A 159 -15.29 -21.48 -8.12
C ILE A 159 -15.65 -22.96 -7.93
N SER A 160 -15.47 -23.47 -6.71
CA SER A 160 -15.74 -24.86 -6.37
C SER A 160 -17.20 -25.26 -6.63
N LYS A 161 -18.17 -24.39 -6.28
CA LYS A 161 -19.60 -24.72 -6.34
C LYS A 161 -20.26 -24.34 -7.66
N LEU A 162 -19.92 -23.20 -8.25
CA LEU A 162 -20.64 -22.62 -9.38
C LEU A 162 -19.97 -22.81 -10.73
N LEU A 163 -18.63 -22.97 -10.76
CA LEU A 163 -17.86 -23.18 -11.99
C LEU A 163 -17.48 -24.66 -12.16
N ALA A 164 -16.85 -25.24 -11.13
CA ALA A 164 -16.32 -26.59 -11.21
C ALA A 164 -17.34 -27.67 -10.81
N GLY A 165 -18.34 -27.32 -9.97
CA GLY A 165 -19.32 -28.28 -9.47
C GLY A 165 -18.71 -29.40 -8.62
N HIS A 166 -17.61 -29.13 -7.93
CA HIS A 166 -16.94 -30.11 -7.08
C HIS A 166 -17.74 -30.40 -5.81
N SER A 167 -17.76 -31.66 -5.40
CA SER A 167 -18.47 -32.12 -4.19
C SER A 167 -17.80 -31.65 -2.90
N SER A 168 -16.51 -31.32 -2.93
CA SER A 168 -15.74 -30.78 -1.81
C SER A 168 -14.77 -29.69 -2.27
N LEU A 169 -14.46 -28.76 -1.37
CA LEU A 169 -13.43 -27.72 -1.60
C LEU A 169 -12.04 -28.32 -1.81
N LEU A 170 -11.76 -29.48 -1.20
CA LEU A 170 -10.47 -30.17 -1.28
C LEU A 170 -10.12 -30.60 -2.72
N MET A 171 -11.14 -31.00 -3.50
CA MET A 171 -11.00 -31.25 -4.93
C MET A 171 -10.60 -29.99 -5.69
N THR A 172 -11.12 -28.82 -5.30
CA THR A 172 -10.79 -27.53 -5.93
C THR A 172 -9.40 -27.05 -5.55
N MET A 173 -8.96 -27.27 -4.30
CA MET A 173 -7.59 -26.97 -3.86
C MET A 173 -6.52 -27.74 -4.65
N TYR A 174 -6.80 -28.95 -5.13
CA TYR A 174 -5.86 -29.68 -5.99
C TYR A 174 -5.50 -28.91 -7.29
N TYR A 175 -6.40 -28.04 -7.76
CA TYR A 175 -6.18 -27.18 -8.93
C TYR A 175 -5.56 -25.82 -8.56
N ALA A 176 -5.49 -25.47 -7.27
CA ALA A 176 -4.78 -24.29 -6.76
C ALA A 176 -3.30 -24.62 -6.55
N LYS A 177 -2.61 -25.07 -7.60
CA LYS A 177 -1.16 -25.31 -7.55
C LYS A 177 -0.44 -23.96 -7.57
N LEU A 178 -0.18 -23.44 -6.39
CA LEU A 178 0.61 -22.22 -6.19
C LEU A 178 2.09 -22.57 -6.33
N THR A 179 2.77 -21.95 -7.30
CA THR A 179 4.23 -21.92 -7.29
C THR A 179 4.70 -20.90 -6.25
N PRO A 180 5.83 -21.14 -5.56
CA PRO A 180 6.37 -20.19 -4.57
C PRO A 180 6.51 -18.75 -5.10
N MET A 181 6.90 -18.59 -6.37
CA MET A 181 7.03 -17.29 -7.04
C MET A 181 5.70 -16.52 -7.09
N VAL A 182 4.62 -17.17 -7.58
CA VAL A 182 3.28 -16.58 -7.62
C VAL A 182 2.75 -16.28 -6.21
N MET A 183 3.09 -17.10 -5.22
CA MET A 183 2.71 -16.81 -3.82
C MET A 183 3.40 -15.54 -3.32
N GLN A 184 4.69 -15.37 -3.60
CA GLN A 184 5.44 -14.17 -3.20
C GLN A 184 4.87 -12.91 -3.85
N GLU A 185 4.60 -12.96 -5.16
CA GLU A 185 3.99 -11.85 -5.89
C GLU A 185 2.62 -11.48 -5.32
N LYS A 186 1.75 -12.46 -5.09
CA LYS A 186 0.41 -12.23 -4.53
C LYS A 186 0.41 -11.78 -3.07
N ILE A 187 1.37 -12.22 -2.26
CA ILE A 187 1.56 -11.71 -0.90
C ILE A 187 2.01 -10.24 -0.98
N SER A 188 2.98 -9.90 -1.83
CA SER A 188 3.46 -8.53 -2.00
C SER A 188 2.33 -7.60 -2.48
N GLU A 189 1.57 -8.00 -3.50
CA GLU A 189 0.39 -7.24 -3.98
C GLU A 189 -0.65 -7.05 -2.86
N ALA A 190 -0.90 -8.09 -2.05
CA ALA A 190 -1.84 -8.00 -0.94
C ALA A 190 -1.34 -7.09 0.18
N GLU A 191 -0.04 -7.14 0.49
CA GLU A 191 0.62 -6.26 1.47
C GLU A 191 0.52 -4.80 1.02
N GLU A 192 0.85 -4.49 -0.24
CA GLU A 192 0.71 -3.15 -0.82
C GLU A 192 -0.74 -2.65 -0.79
N LEU A 193 -1.72 -3.51 -1.07
CA LEU A 193 -3.15 -3.15 -0.97
C LEU A 193 -3.60 -2.90 0.47
N ILE A 194 -3.12 -3.71 1.42
CA ILE A 194 -3.40 -3.53 2.85
C ILE A 194 -2.79 -2.20 3.32
N GLU A 195 -1.56 -1.92 2.92
CA GLU A 195 -0.85 -0.67 3.21
C GLU A 195 -1.55 0.54 2.58
N ALA A 196 -1.94 0.48 1.31
CA ALA A 196 -2.72 1.54 0.67
C ALA A 196 -4.11 1.77 1.31
N SER A 197 -4.63 0.78 2.06
CA SER A 197 -5.91 0.86 2.77
C SER A 197 -5.79 1.23 4.25
N SER A 198 -4.58 1.29 4.81
CA SER A 198 -4.33 1.42 6.25
C SER A 198 -4.82 2.74 6.85
N ASP A 199 -4.72 3.84 6.11
CA ASP A 199 -5.17 5.16 6.59
C ASP A 199 -6.71 5.20 6.74
N LYS A 200 -7.43 4.47 5.88
CA LYS A 200 -8.89 4.26 6.00
C LYS A 200 -9.22 3.27 7.11
N ASN A 201 -8.30 2.36 7.48
CA ASN A 201 -8.53 1.36 8.52
C ASN A 201 -8.68 2.00 9.90
N LEU A 202 -7.96 3.07 10.24
CA LEU A 202 -8.17 3.73 11.54
C LEU A 202 -9.56 4.39 11.60
N ALA A 203 -10.00 5.10 10.56
CA ALA A 203 -11.34 5.70 10.53
C ALA A 203 -12.45 4.63 10.59
N LEU A 204 -12.29 3.50 9.89
CA LEU A 204 -13.20 2.37 9.97
C LEU A 204 -13.18 1.70 11.35
N PHE A 205 -12.00 1.55 11.94
CA PHE A 205 -11.83 1.01 13.29
C PHE A 205 -12.57 1.85 14.33
N LEU A 206 -12.38 3.17 14.31
CA LEU A 206 -13.06 4.12 15.20
C LEU A 206 -14.59 4.10 15.00
N ARG A 207 -15.06 3.87 13.77
CA ARG A 207 -16.49 3.70 13.47
C ARG A 207 -17.04 2.42 14.12
N ASP A 208 -16.35 1.31 13.97
CA ASP A 208 -16.91 -0.03 14.22
C ASP A 208 -16.67 -0.56 15.65
N HIS A 209 -15.69 -0.03 16.40
CA HIS A 209 -15.30 -0.54 17.74
C HIS A 209 -15.87 0.28 18.91
N GLU A 210 -16.00 -0.32 20.10
CA GLU A 210 -16.46 0.42 21.29
C GLU A 210 -15.41 1.45 21.77
N ILE A 211 -15.86 2.48 22.49
CA ILE A 211 -14.96 3.54 23.01
C ILE A 211 -13.87 2.93 23.90
N LYS A 212 -14.15 1.84 24.63
CA LYS A 212 -13.16 1.15 25.47
C LYS A 212 -12.01 0.59 24.63
N ASP A 213 -12.34 -0.18 23.59
CA ASP A 213 -11.36 -0.76 22.66
C ASP A 213 -10.53 0.33 21.96
N ILE A 214 -11.17 1.45 21.61
CA ILE A 214 -10.48 2.61 21.02
C ILE A 214 -9.48 3.21 22.00
N VAL A 215 -9.86 3.39 23.27
CA VAL A 215 -8.98 3.93 24.33
C VAL A 215 -7.79 3.01 24.59
N GLU A 216 -7.96 1.70 24.47
CA GLU A 216 -6.90 0.71 24.70
C GLU A 216 -5.94 0.56 23.51
N SER A 217 -6.34 0.97 22.31
CA SER A 217 -5.58 0.75 21.07
C SER A 217 -5.03 2.02 20.42
N THR A 218 -5.43 3.20 20.88
CA THR A 218 -5.05 4.50 20.28
C THR A 218 -4.40 5.43 21.31
N ALA A 219 -3.59 6.36 20.82
CA ALA A 219 -2.99 7.42 21.61
C ALA A 219 -3.66 8.78 21.30
N PHE A 220 -3.95 9.51 22.37
CA PHE A 220 -4.56 10.85 22.33
C PHE A 220 -4.22 11.60 23.62
N ARG A 221 -4.50 12.91 23.66
CA ARG A 221 -4.17 13.78 24.81
C ARG A 221 -5.24 13.77 25.91
N ASP A 222 -6.52 13.89 25.56
CA ASP A 222 -7.63 14.04 26.50
C ASP A 222 -8.72 12.96 26.29
N THR A 223 -8.84 12.04 27.24
CA THR A 223 -9.86 10.97 27.22
C THR A 223 -11.29 11.52 27.25
N ASN A 224 -11.52 12.64 27.92
CA ASN A 224 -12.86 13.24 28.01
C ASN A 224 -13.28 13.86 26.67
N ALA A 225 -12.33 14.46 25.94
CA ALA A 225 -12.57 14.98 24.60
C ALA A 225 -12.96 13.87 23.62
N ILE A 226 -12.16 12.81 23.58
CA ILE A 226 -12.34 11.67 22.66
C ILE A 226 -13.65 10.94 22.95
N SER A 227 -13.95 10.67 24.22
CA SER A 227 -15.22 10.04 24.59
C SER A 227 -16.44 10.93 24.31
N ALA A 228 -16.31 12.26 24.38
CA ALA A 228 -17.39 13.17 24.04
C ALA A 228 -17.67 13.19 22.52
N ILE A 229 -16.63 13.29 21.69
CA ILE A 229 -16.78 13.42 20.24
C ILE A 229 -17.16 12.09 19.57
N LEU A 230 -16.64 10.97 20.07
CA LEU A 230 -16.96 9.62 19.54
C LEU A 230 -18.35 9.11 19.94
N LYS A 231 -19.13 9.84 20.75
CA LYS A 231 -20.55 9.50 20.97
C LYS A 231 -21.37 9.66 19.70
N VAL A 232 -21.05 10.68 18.91
CA VAL A 232 -21.69 10.95 17.61
C VAL A 232 -20.67 10.54 16.54
N LYS A 233 -20.49 9.23 16.36
CA LYS A 233 -19.55 8.68 15.39
C LYS A 233 -19.95 9.08 13.97
N ASN A 234 -19.35 10.17 13.46
CA ASN A 234 -19.55 10.61 12.09
C ASN A 234 -18.21 10.62 11.33
N PRO A 235 -17.83 9.50 10.71
CA PRO A 235 -16.56 9.38 9.98
C PRO A 235 -16.40 10.38 8.83
N LEU A 236 -17.51 10.87 8.25
CA LEU A 236 -17.46 11.88 7.19
C LEU A 236 -16.96 13.25 7.68
N SER A 237 -17.04 13.50 9.00
CA SER A 237 -16.52 14.72 9.62
C SER A 237 -15.10 14.57 10.14
N TRP A 238 -14.41 13.47 9.88
CA TRP A 238 -13.03 13.30 10.33
C TRP A 238 -12.08 13.63 9.18
N GLU A 239 -11.06 14.42 9.48
CA GLU A 239 -10.01 14.76 8.52
C GLU A 239 -8.81 13.85 8.79
N LEU A 240 -8.38 13.11 7.77
CA LEU A 240 -7.15 12.32 7.80
C LEU A 240 -5.96 13.28 7.69
N LYS A 241 -5.05 13.21 8.66
CA LYS A 241 -3.78 13.95 8.68
C LYS A 241 -2.63 12.98 8.44
N SER A 242 -1.45 13.47 8.06
CA SER A 242 -0.29 12.61 7.79
C SER A 242 0.14 11.74 8.97
N TYR A 243 -0.04 12.20 10.21
CA TYR A 243 0.39 11.49 11.42
C TYR A 243 -0.77 11.08 12.36
N GLY A 244 -2.02 11.12 11.89
CA GLY A 244 -3.20 10.68 12.64
C GLY A 244 -4.52 11.24 12.10
N ILE A 245 -5.55 11.32 12.95
CA ILE A 245 -6.89 11.77 12.56
C ILE A 245 -7.33 12.96 13.41
N CYS A 246 -7.85 13.98 12.74
CA CYS A 246 -8.54 15.11 13.37
C CYS A 246 -10.04 14.82 13.46
N LEU A 247 -10.54 14.60 14.69
CA LEU A 247 -11.96 14.34 14.92
C LEU A 247 -12.84 15.60 14.84
N ALA A 248 -12.21 16.78 14.77
CA ALA A 248 -12.85 18.08 14.69
C ALA A 248 -12.99 18.62 13.24
N ALA A 249 -12.97 17.75 12.23
CA ALA A 249 -13.17 18.09 10.81
C ALA A 249 -12.22 19.14 10.22
N GLY A 250 -11.05 19.36 10.82
CA GLY A 250 -10.16 20.43 10.36
C GLY A 250 -10.74 21.83 10.54
N ASN A 251 -11.66 22.02 11.49
CA ASN A 251 -12.30 23.30 11.74
C ASN A 251 -11.28 24.32 12.30
N ARG A 252 -10.71 25.17 11.43
CA ARG A 252 -9.65 26.14 11.77
C ARG A 252 -10.17 27.51 12.23
N ILE A 253 -11.30 27.95 11.67
CA ILE A 253 -11.82 29.30 11.88
C ILE A 253 -12.99 29.21 12.88
N PRO A 254 -13.00 29.98 13.98
CA PRO A 254 -14.21 30.15 14.76
C PRO A 254 -15.21 30.84 13.84
N THR A 255 -16.27 30.12 13.41
CA THR A 255 -17.31 30.68 12.54
C THR A 255 -17.72 32.04 13.08
N THR A 256 -17.44 33.08 12.30
CA THR A 256 -17.78 34.45 12.63
C THR A 256 -19.28 34.54 12.87
N GLU A 257 -19.64 35.18 13.98
CA GLU A 257 -21.01 35.39 14.50
C GLU A 257 -21.55 34.29 15.41
N GLY A 258 -21.40 34.49 16.73
CA GLY A 258 -22.22 33.83 17.73
C GLY A 258 -21.46 33.23 18.91
N ILE A 259 -21.81 33.68 20.11
CA ILE A 259 -21.48 33.06 21.41
C ILE A 259 -21.99 31.59 21.47
N GLU A 260 -22.81 31.17 20.51
CA GLU A 260 -23.50 29.88 20.45
C GLU A 260 -22.64 28.72 19.91
N ASN A 261 -21.49 28.96 19.29
CA ASN A 261 -20.67 27.91 18.63
C ASN A 261 -19.44 27.42 19.41
N ARG A 262 -19.27 27.80 20.69
CA ARG A 262 -18.15 27.28 21.53
C ARG A 262 -18.20 25.75 21.73
N ASN A 263 -19.38 25.15 21.54
CA ASN A 263 -19.60 23.71 21.66
C ASN A 263 -19.22 22.90 20.40
N ILE A 264 -18.95 23.56 19.28
CA ILE A 264 -18.48 22.87 18.06
C ILE A 264 -17.00 22.59 18.20
N ALA A 265 -16.58 21.36 17.97
CA ALA A 265 -15.16 20.97 18.02
C ALA A 265 -14.39 21.66 16.89
N GLY A 266 -13.26 22.30 17.23
CA GLY A 266 -12.36 22.94 16.29
C GLY A 266 -11.02 23.33 16.92
N CYS A 267 -10.12 23.90 16.12
CA CYS A 267 -8.81 24.35 16.59
C CYS A 267 -8.92 25.48 17.64
N TRP A 268 -10.01 26.24 17.68
CA TRP A 268 -10.22 27.31 18.67
C TRP A 268 -10.58 26.82 20.08
N ASN A 269 -11.00 25.56 20.24
CA ASN A 269 -11.30 24.95 21.54
C ASN A 269 -10.53 23.64 21.76
N GLY A 270 -9.43 23.46 21.03
CA GLY A 270 -8.61 22.25 21.06
C GLY A 270 -7.49 22.26 22.10
N GLY A 271 -7.25 23.39 22.78
CA GLY A 271 -6.20 23.57 23.77
C GLY A 271 -6.64 23.21 25.20
N ASP A 272 -5.89 23.69 26.18
CA ASP A 272 -6.10 23.40 27.60
C ASP A 272 -7.33 24.13 28.17
N LEU A 273 -7.85 23.65 29.30
CA LEU A 273 -9.03 24.21 29.96
C LEU A 273 -8.69 25.59 30.57
N ILE A 274 -9.52 26.61 30.29
CA ILE A 274 -9.35 27.99 30.82
C ILE A 274 -9.99 28.10 32.21
N ASP A 275 -11.30 27.83 32.28
CA ASP A 275 -12.10 28.02 33.50
C ASP A 275 -13.13 26.89 33.63
N ASP A 276 -13.23 26.34 34.85
CA ASP A 276 -14.30 25.41 35.26
C ASP A 276 -15.35 26.21 36.07
N TYR A 277 -16.09 27.10 35.41
CA TYR A 277 -17.19 27.80 36.06
C TYR A 277 -18.37 26.84 36.25
N GLU A 278 -18.40 26.14 37.39
CA GLU A 278 -19.46 25.21 37.80
C GLU A 278 -20.89 25.81 37.71
N LYS A 279 -21.02 27.14 37.69
CA LYS A 279 -22.32 27.85 37.67
C LYS A 279 -23.04 27.88 36.31
N LEU A 280 -22.38 27.53 35.20
CA LEU A 280 -22.95 27.65 33.84
C LEU A 280 -22.86 26.38 32.98
N GLY A 281 -22.33 25.27 33.53
CA GLY A 281 -22.25 23.98 32.83
C GLY A 281 -21.42 23.99 31.54
N THR A 282 -20.67 25.06 31.26
CA THR A 282 -19.92 25.26 30.02
C THR A 282 -18.43 25.40 30.33
N LYS A 283 -17.66 24.36 29.94
CA LYS A 283 -16.20 24.34 30.05
C LYS A 283 -15.59 25.13 28.89
N ASN A 284 -14.83 26.17 29.20
CA ASN A 284 -14.13 26.96 28.19
C ASN A 284 -12.72 26.42 27.98
N TYR A 285 -12.34 26.16 26.72
CA TYR A 285 -11.03 25.69 26.33
C TYR A 285 -10.29 26.75 25.52
N GLN A 286 -8.96 26.75 25.61
CA GLN A 286 -8.10 27.61 24.79
C GLN A 286 -8.06 27.12 23.34
N GLN A 287 -7.60 28.01 22.47
CA GLN A 287 -7.17 27.62 21.13
C GLN A 287 -5.98 26.66 21.21
N VAL A 288 -5.81 25.85 20.18
CA VAL A 288 -4.64 24.97 20.05
C VAL A 288 -3.37 25.82 20.12
N PRO A 289 -2.43 25.48 21.02
CA PRO A 289 -1.17 26.20 21.14
C PRO A 289 -0.32 26.14 19.87
N HIS A 290 0.54 27.14 19.66
CA HIS A 290 1.38 27.27 18.46
C HIS A 290 0.61 27.34 17.13
N GLY A 291 -0.70 27.66 17.19
CA GLY A 291 -1.53 27.93 16.01
C GLY A 291 -2.45 26.78 15.60
N ALA A 292 -3.29 27.07 14.61
CA ALA A 292 -4.17 26.06 14.02
C ALA A 292 -3.35 24.96 13.31
N GLU A 293 -3.90 23.75 13.25
CA GLU A 293 -3.25 22.54 12.71
C GLU A 293 -2.10 21.95 13.52
N ASN A 294 -1.76 22.50 14.69
CA ASN A 294 -0.85 21.83 15.61
C ASN A 294 -1.53 20.66 16.34
N CYS A 295 -1.86 19.62 15.59
CA CYS A 295 -2.68 18.49 16.04
C CYS A 295 -2.05 17.72 17.21
N VAL A 296 -0.73 17.67 17.33
CA VAL A 296 -0.05 16.96 18.43
C VAL A 296 -0.36 17.55 19.81
N ARG A 297 -0.69 18.84 19.88
CA ARG A 297 -1.13 19.52 21.12
C ARG A 297 -2.66 19.66 21.22
N CYS A 298 -3.41 19.20 20.22
CA CYS A 298 -4.86 19.29 20.17
C CYS A 298 -5.53 18.13 20.92
N ARG A 299 -6.55 18.43 21.73
CA ARG A 299 -7.35 17.42 22.43
C ARG A 299 -8.25 16.57 21.53
N TRP A 300 -8.54 17.05 20.31
CA TRP A 300 -9.38 16.36 19.32
C TRP A 300 -8.60 15.40 18.41
N PHE A 301 -7.30 15.27 18.64
CA PHE A 301 -6.42 14.46 17.82
C PHE A 301 -6.29 13.03 18.36
N ILE A 302 -6.32 12.06 17.46
CA ILE A 302 -6.17 10.63 17.75
C ILE A 302 -5.20 9.99 16.76
N THR A 303 -4.36 9.08 17.25
CA THR A 303 -3.36 8.37 16.43
C THR A 303 -3.16 6.95 16.97
N ASN A 304 -2.48 6.07 16.24
CA ASN A 304 -2.22 4.68 16.64
C ASN A 304 -0.83 4.23 16.14
N ALA A 305 -0.47 2.97 16.39
CA ALA A 305 0.84 2.43 16.04
C ALA A 305 1.21 2.50 14.56
N HIS A 306 0.22 2.50 13.65
CA HIS A 306 0.44 2.66 12.21
C HIS A 306 1.11 4.00 11.87
N TYR A 307 0.76 5.06 12.58
CA TYR A 307 1.30 6.40 12.35
C TYR A 307 2.66 6.65 13.02
N LEU A 308 3.29 5.62 13.60
CA LEU A 308 4.54 5.79 14.33
C LEU A 308 5.68 6.35 13.44
N PRO A 309 5.92 5.83 12.21
CA PRO A 309 6.90 6.43 11.30
C PRO A 309 6.61 7.90 10.96
N GLN A 310 5.34 8.25 10.79
CA GLN A 310 4.88 9.61 10.45
C GLN A 310 5.08 10.57 11.63
N LEU A 311 4.85 10.10 12.86
CA LEU A 311 5.14 10.86 14.08
C LEU A 311 6.64 11.10 14.26
N VAL A 312 7.49 10.13 13.91
CA VAL A 312 8.95 10.28 13.92
C VAL A 312 9.40 11.30 12.87
N ALA A 313 8.86 11.23 11.65
CA ALA A 313 9.12 12.21 10.60
C ALA A 313 8.70 13.63 11.02
N HIS A 314 7.52 13.76 11.66
CA HIS A 314 7.04 15.01 12.22
C HIS A 314 7.99 15.54 13.31
N PHE A 315 8.42 14.69 14.24
CA PHE A 315 9.41 15.02 15.27
C PHE A 315 10.71 15.56 14.66
N ASN A 316 11.22 14.92 13.60
CA ASN A 316 12.48 15.33 12.96
C ASN A 316 12.38 16.75 12.36
N ILE A 317 11.24 17.08 11.75
CA ILE A 317 11.00 18.42 11.19
C ILE A 317 10.80 19.46 12.29
N LEU A 318 10.07 19.16 13.36
CA LEU A 318 9.94 20.07 14.51
C LEU A 318 11.30 20.33 15.16
N SER A 319 12.11 19.29 15.34
CA SER A 319 13.50 19.38 15.83
C SER A 319 14.37 20.28 14.95
N TYR A 320 14.23 20.15 13.62
CA TYR A 320 14.96 21.01 12.69
C TYR A 320 14.52 22.49 12.79
N LYS A 321 13.21 22.76 12.86
CA LYS A 321 12.68 24.12 13.04
C LYS A 321 13.11 24.74 14.37
N ALA A 322 13.05 23.99 15.47
CA ALA A 322 13.57 24.42 16.77
C ALA A 322 15.05 24.80 16.68
N THR A 323 15.85 24.01 15.95
CA THR A 323 17.27 24.28 15.74
C THR A 323 17.51 25.55 14.92
N LEU A 324 16.70 25.81 13.88
CA LEU A 324 16.78 27.04 13.10
C LEU A 324 16.50 28.28 13.95
N CYS A 325 15.41 28.27 14.74
CA CYS A 325 15.07 29.37 15.65
C CYS A 325 16.17 29.56 16.71
N ALA A 326 16.68 28.47 17.28
CA ALA A 326 17.79 28.55 18.24
C ALA A 326 19.09 29.11 17.62
N GLN A 327 19.39 28.77 16.36
CA GLN A 327 20.53 29.34 15.64
C GLN A 327 20.33 30.84 15.34
N ALA A 328 19.11 31.26 14.99
CA ALA A 328 18.77 32.67 14.78
C ALA A 328 18.91 33.47 16.09
N ALA A 329 18.34 32.97 17.19
CA ALA A 329 18.48 33.55 18.53
C ALA A 329 19.95 33.68 18.95
N ARG A 330 20.78 32.64 18.73
CA ARG A 330 22.22 32.69 19.02
C ARG A 330 22.94 33.79 18.24
N LYS A 331 22.68 33.92 16.93
CA LYS A 331 23.25 34.99 16.10
C LYS A 331 22.85 36.38 16.59
N ALA A 332 21.60 36.56 17.01
CA ALA A 332 21.13 37.81 17.61
C ALA A 332 21.83 38.07 18.95
N SER A 333 21.94 37.06 19.82
CA SER A 333 22.63 37.14 21.11
C SER A 333 24.11 37.51 20.98
N ASP A 334 24.83 36.95 20.00
CA ASP A 334 26.24 37.27 19.78
C ASP A 334 26.42 38.73 19.34
N LYS A 335 25.51 39.26 18.50
CA LYS A 335 25.51 40.68 18.13
C LYS A 335 25.15 41.59 19.30
N ILE A 336 24.22 41.18 20.17
CA ILE A 336 23.87 41.91 21.40
C ILE A 336 25.10 42.05 22.28
N LYS A 337 25.85 40.97 22.53
CA LYS A 337 27.08 41.01 23.35
C LYS A 337 28.11 42.00 22.78
N LEU A 338 28.32 42.00 21.46
CA LEU A 338 29.24 42.95 20.82
C LEU A 338 28.81 44.41 21.02
N LEU A 339 27.50 44.70 20.91
CA LEU A 339 26.98 46.05 21.14
C LEU A 339 27.00 46.45 22.63
N GLU A 340 26.78 45.51 23.55
CA GLU A 340 26.91 45.74 24.99
C GLU A 340 28.37 46.05 25.37
N GLU A 341 29.35 45.36 24.76
CA GLU A 341 30.78 45.67 24.91
C GLU A 341 31.14 47.05 24.35
N GLU A 342 30.61 47.42 23.18
CA GLU A 342 30.76 48.76 22.61
C GLU A 342 30.15 49.83 23.52
N GLN A 343 28.95 49.59 24.05
CA GLN A 343 28.28 50.50 24.98
C GLN A 343 29.14 50.71 26.24
N TYR A 344 29.64 49.64 26.83
CA TYR A 344 30.53 49.70 28.00
C TYR A 344 31.81 50.49 27.71
N ASN A 345 32.41 50.31 26.52
CA ASN A 345 33.59 51.06 26.11
C ASN A 345 33.29 52.55 25.89
N CYS A 346 32.13 52.89 25.33
CA CYS A 346 31.67 54.27 25.19
C CYS A 346 31.47 54.94 26.56
N GLU A 347 30.82 54.24 27.50
CA GLU A 347 30.61 54.73 28.88
C GLU A 347 31.94 54.96 29.60
N LYS A 348 32.89 54.02 29.49
CA LYS A 348 34.22 54.13 30.09
C LYS A 348 35.03 55.32 29.54
N ASN A 349 34.87 55.63 28.26
CA ASN A 349 35.56 56.73 27.59
C ASN A 349 34.79 58.07 27.66
N GLY A 350 33.61 58.10 28.28
CA GLY A 350 32.77 59.31 28.38
C GLY A 350 32.14 59.75 27.05
N ILE A 351 32.01 58.84 26.08
CA ILE A 351 31.44 59.08 24.75
C ILE A 351 29.99 58.57 24.72
N THR A 352 29.08 59.28 24.04
CA THR A 352 27.68 58.87 23.92
C THR A 352 27.52 57.68 22.98
N PHE A 353 26.82 56.63 23.42
CA PHE A 353 26.46 55.48 22.59
C PHE A 353 25.28 55.81 21.67
N ASN A 354 25.43 55.62 20.35
CA ASN A 354 24.43 56.02 19.35
C ASN A 354 23.62 54.84 18.77
N LYS A 355 23.87 53.59 19.18
CA LYS A 355 23.28 52.38 18.59
C LYS A 355 22.17 51.74 19.45
N PHE A 356 21.51 52.50 20.33
CA PHE A 356 20.44 51.99 21.21
C PHE A 356 19.28 51.34 20.43
N ASN A 357 18.82 51.95 19.35
CA ASN A 357 17.74 51.40 18.53
C ASN A 357 18.11 50.04 17.90
N ASP A 358 19.38 49.84 17.54
CA ASP A 358 19.85 48.56 16.99
C ASP A 358 19.91 47.48 18.07
N LEU A 359 20.32 47.85 19.30
CA LEU A 359 20.32 46.96 20.46
C LEU A 359 18.90 46.51 20.82
N ASP A 360 17.96 47.45 20.94
CA ASP A 360 16.56 47.16 21.26
C ASP A 360 15.93 46.26 20.19
N ARG A 361 16.19 46.53 18.90
CA ARG A 361 15.71 45.68 17.80
C ARG A 361 16.24 44.25 17.93
N LEU A 362 17.54 44.08 18.17
CA LEU A 362 18.15 42.75 18.32
C LEU A 362 17.64 42.02 19.57
N MET A 363 17.38 42.75 20.66
CA MET A 363 16.79 42.17 21.88
C MET A 363 15.38 41.64 21.63
N VAL A 364 14.55 42.38 20.88
CA VAL A 364 13.22 41.92 20.48
C VAL A 364 13.33 40.70 19.57
N GLU A 365 14.19 40.74 18.55
CA GLU A 365 14.44 39.62 17.63
C GLU A 365 14.90 38.35 18.38
N ASN A 366 15.87 38.49 19.30
CA ASN A 366 16.34 37.37 20.10
C ASN A 366 15.21 36.79 20.97
N LYS A 367 14.40 37.65 21.59
CA LYS A 367 13.26 37.21 22.40
C LYS A 367 12.20 36.49 21.56
N THR A 368 11.87 37.00 20.38
CA THR A 368 10.89 36.35 19.49
C THR A 368 11.37 34.97 19.04
N GLU A 369 12.63 34.85 18.63
CA GLU A 369 13.20 33.57 18.20
C GLU A 369 13.30 32.56 19.35
N LEU A 370 13.60 33.01 20.57
CA LEU A 370 13.60 32.15 21.76
C LEU A 370 12.19 31.65 22.11
N CYS A 371 11.18 32.52 22.03
CA CYS A 371 9.78 32.12 22.26
C CYS A 371 9.32 31.11 21.22
N GLU A 372 9.67 31.29 19.94
CA GLU A 372 9.34 30.36 18.88
C GLU A 372 10.05 29.00 19.07
N ALA A 373 11.34 29.02 19.42
CA ALA A 373 12.10 27.80 19.73
C ALA A 373 11.50 27.02 20.92
N ASP A 374 11.00 27.73 21.94
CA ASP A 374 10.31 27.13 23.10
C ASP A 374 8.97 26.49 22.68
N GLU A 375 8.19 27.11 21.80
CA GLU A 375 6.96 26.49 21.28
C GLU A 375 7.25 25.24 20.45
N TYR A 376 8.26 25.24 19.58
CA TYR A 376 8.68 24.01 18.89
C TYR A 376 9.15 22.92 19.86
N CYS A 377 9.87 23.27 20.94
CA CYS A 377 10.25 22.31 21.98
C CYS A 377 9.03 21.69 22.67
N LYS A 378 7.98 22.48 22.95
CA LYS A 378 6.73 21.96 23.51
C LYS A 378 6.00 21.03 22.55
N ASP A 379 6.00 21.33 21.25
CA ASP A 379 5.43 20.46 20.23
C ASP A 379 6.20 19.14 20.10
N ILE A 380 7.53 19.19 20.20
CA ILE A 380 8.40 18.03 20.25
C ILE A 380 8.01 17.15 21.44
N VAL A 381 7.88 17.71 22.64
CA VAL A 381 7.48 16.98 23.85
C VAL A 381 6.09 16.35 23.68
N ALA A 382 5.12 17.09 23.13
CA ALA A 382 3.79 16.54 22.88
C ALA A 382 3.81 15.38 21.87
N THR A 383 4.66 15.45 20.84
CA THR A 383 4.86 14.37 19.87
C THR A 383 5.49 13.14 20.53
N ILE A 384 6.51 13.34 21.36
CA ILE A 384 7.16 12.27 22.13
C ILE A 384 6.16 11.61 23.09
N ASP A 385 5.29 12.37 23.74
CA ASP A 385 4.29 11.83 24.65
C ASP A 385 3.30 10.91 23.92
N LEU A 386 2.91 11.26 22.69
CA LEU A 386 2.07 10.41 21.84
C LEU A 386 2.83 9.12 21.43
N ILE A 387 4.07 9.25 20.96
CA ILE A 387 4.94 8.11 20.64
C ILE A 387 5.09 7.17 21.84
N ASN A 388 5.38 7.71 23.02
CA ASN A 388 5.53 6.94 24.25
C ASN A 388 4.24 6.24 24.67
N LYS A 389 3.08 6.88 24.47
CA LYS A 389 1.77 6.25 24.73
C LYS A 389 1.54 5.07 23.79
N ILE A 390 1.80 5.23 22.49
CA ILE A 390 1.71 4.16 21.50
C ILE A 390 2.64 3.00 21.89
N THR A 391 3.91 3.29 22.15
CA THR A 391 4.91 2.28 22.52
C THR A 391 4.53 1.54 23.81
N LYS A 392 3.93 2.22 24.78
CA LYS A 392 3.41 1.57 26.01
C LYS A 392 2.22 0.65 25.72
N ILE A 393 1.28 1.10 24.88
CA ILE A 393 0.13 0.30 24.45
C ILE A 393 0.63 -0.98 23.78
N GLU A 394 1.54 -0.87 22.80
CA GLU A 394 2.06 -2.04 22.09
C GLU A 394 2.87 -2.99 22.99
N LYS A 395 3.72 -2.47 23.89
CA LYS A 395 4.48 -3.30 24.84
C LYS A 395 3.60 -4.02 25.88
N SER A 396 2.42 -3.48 26.17
CA SER A 396 1.47 -4.09 27.11
C SER A 396 0.62 -5.21 26.50
N ARG A 397 0.67 -5.39 25.18
CA ARG A 397 -0.04 -6.47 24.48
C ARG A 397 0.71 -7.79 24.62
N GLY A 398 0.01 -8.84 25.07
CA GLY A 398 0.55 -10.19 25.14
C GLY A 398 0.71 -10.83 23.76
N SER A 399 1.59 -11.84 23.64
CA SER A 399 1.86 -12.58 22.40
C SER A 399 0.65 -13.32 21.80
N GLU A 400 -0.45 -13.47 22.56
CA GLU A 400 -1.69 -14.14 22.14
C GLU A 400 -2.76 -13.19 21.59
N ASP A 401 -2.60 -11.86 21.73
CA ASP A 401 -3.65 -10.89 21.39
C ASP A 401 -3.50 -10.35 19.94
N GLN A 402 -3.56 -11.28 18.98
CA GLN A 402 -3.42 -10.96 17.55
C GLN A 402 -4.67 -10.29 16.94
N SER A 403 -5.80 -10.30 17.64
CA SER A 403 -7.10 -9.91 17.09
C SER A 403 -7.27 -8.41 16.83
N GLN A 404 -6.47 -7.58 17.51
CA GLN A 404 -6.48 -6.11 17.36
C GLN A 404 -5.12 -5.54 16.96
N LYS A 405 -4.21 -6.39 16.45
CA LYS A 405 -2.94 -5.95 15.91
C LYS A 405 -3.20 -5.21 14.59
N ILE A 406 -3.52 -3.92 14.68
CA ILE A 406 -3.50 -3.04 13.51
C ILE A 406 -2.05 -3.07 13.06
N VAL A 407 -1.85 -3.73 11.92
CA VAL A 407 -0.58 -4.21 11.38
C VAL A 407 0.53 -3.18 11.55
N SER A 408 1.31 -3.28 12.62
CA SER A 408 2.66 -2.77 12.63
C SER A 408 3.47 -3.76 11.80
N VAL A 409 3.71 -3.43 10.52
CA VAL A 409 4.72 -4.11 9.71
C VAL A 409 6.07 -3.72 10.31
N GLY A 410 6.46 -4.42 11.36
CA GLY A 410 7.70 -4.16 12.07
C GLY A 410 7.95 -5.18 13.17
N SER A 411 9.21 -5.58 13.28
CA SER A 411 9.76 -6.28 14.43
C SER A 411 9.56 -5.47 15.72
N GLU A 412 9.71 -6.09 16.90
CA GLU A 412 9.74 -5.34 18.18
C GLU A 412 10.82 -4.24 18.20
N GLU A 413 11.83 -4.34 17.33
CA GLU A 413 12.90 -3.35 17.17
C GLU A 413 12.40 -2.09 16.44
N ASP A 414 11.43 -2.20 15.53
CA ASP A 414 10.82 -1.07 14.82
C ASP A 414 9.94 -0.20 15.74
N ILE A 415 9.53 -0.75 16.89
CA ILE A 415 8.77 -0.04 17.93
C ILE A 415 9.72 0.63 18.96
N ARG A 416 11.04 0.41 18.85
CA ARG A 416 12.03 1.07 19.71
C ARG A 416 12.33 2.47 19.18
N PHE A 417 11.59 3.44 19.70
CA PHE A 417 11.99 4.84 19.63
C PHE A 417 13.23 5.08 20.51
N VAL A 418 14.37 5.37 19.87
CA VAL A 418 15.65 5.68 20.55
C VAL A 418 16.02 7.13 20.24
N PHE A 419 16.24 7.92 21.30
CA PHE A 419 16.89 9.22 21.14
C PHE A 419 18.38 8.98 20.93
N GLU A 420 18.87 9.36 19.76
CA GLU A 420 20.30 9.34 19.47
C GLU A 420 20.78 10.76 19.25
N GLU A 421 21.70 11.20 20.10
CA GLU A 421 22.39 12.47 19.90
C GLU A 421 23.15 12.40 18.57
N THR A 422 22.79 13.29 17.65
CA THR A 422 23.41 13.38 16.34
C THR A 422 24.11 14.73 16.22
N TYR A 423 25.41 14.69 15.94
CA TYR A 423 26.22 15.90 15.73
C TYR A 423 26.27 16.34 14.27
N SER A 424 25.90 15.46 13.33
CA SER A 424 25.84 15.76 11.89
C SER A 424 24.50 16.42 11.52
N GLU A 425 24.56 17.67 11.09
CA GLU A 425 23.42 18.36 10.50
C GLU A 425 23.01 17.74 9.16
N LEU A 426 23.97 17.21 8.39
CA LEU A 426 23.69 16.58 7.10
C LEU A 426 22.81 15.34 7.26
N LEU A 427 23.03 14.53 8.29
CA LEU A 427 22.19 13.36 8.58
C LEU A 427 20.73 13.77 8.82
N GLN A 428 20.50 14.77 9.68
CA GLN A 428 19.15 15.27 9.94
C GLN A 428 18.49 15.79 8.66
N LEU A 429 19.22 16.56 7.85
CA LEU A 429 18.73 17.08 6.56
C LEU A 429 18.37 15.97 5.57
N CYS A 430 19.16 14.89 5.50
CA CYS A 430 18.88 13.77 4.62
C CYS A 430 17.62 13.02 5.05
N LEU A 431 17.45 12.76 6.35
CA LEU A 431 16.27 12.07 6.88
C LEU A 431 14.98 12.85 6.63
N ILE A 432 14.95 14.15 6.94
CA ILE A 432 13.74 14.96 6.73
C ILE A 432 13.37 15.06 5.25
N CYS A 433 14.36 15.17 4.35
CA CYS A 433 14.11 15.27 2.93
C CYS A 433 13.66 13.93 2.31
N ASP A 434 14.13 12.79 2.83
CA ASP A 434 13.63 11.48 2.44
C ASP A 434 12.17 11.28 2.90
N ASP A 435 11.86 11.69 4.14
CA ASP A 435 10.48 11.63 4.66
C ASP A 435 9.52 12.57 3.92
N ALA A 436 9.99 13.72 3.43
CA ALA A 436 9.17 14.66 2.65
C ALA A 436 8.78 14.14 1.26
N GLU A 437 9.50 13.17 0.71
CA GLU A 437 9.08 12.51 -0.53
C GLU A 437 7.85 11.62 -0.30
N ILE A 438 7.79 10.99 0.88
CA ILE A 438 6.73 10.05 1.25
C ILE A 438 5.48 10.80 1.72
N TYR A 439 5.66 11.89 2.47
CA TYR A 439 4.56 12.59 3.14
C TYR A 439 4.35 14.01 2.57
N PRO A 440 3.29 14.27 1.78
CA PRO A 440 3.06 15.57 1.13
C PRO A 440 2.92 16.75 2.09
N GLU A 441 2.29 16.54 3.25
CA GLU A 441 2.19 17.59 4.29
C GLU A 441 3.57 17.99 4.82
N LEU A 442 4.51 17.06 4.93
CA LEU A 442 5.88 17.33 5.35
C LEU A 442 6.66 18.04 4.24
N LYS A 443 6.45 17.68 2.96
CA LYS A 443 7.03 18.41 1.82
C LYS A 443 6.71 19.91 1.87
N ASN A 444 5.43 20.25 2.10
CA ASN A 444 5.00 21.64 2.25
C ASN A 444 5.65 22.36 3.44
N GLN A 445 5.95 21.64 4.52
CA GLN A 445 6.66 22.21 5.66
C GLN A 445 8.14 22.42 5.38
N ILE A 446 8.78 21.47 4.68
CA ILE A 446 10.20 21.55 4.32
C ILE A 446 10.47 22.68 3.33
N ASN A 447 9.59 22.87 2.34
CA ASN A 447 9.72 23.96 1.36
C ASN A 447 9.69 25.36 1.99
N LYS A 448 9.19 25.50 3.23
CA LYS A 448 9.25 26.76 4.00
C LYS A 448 10.57 26.93 4.77
N THR A 449 11.52 26.03 4.60
CA THR A 449 12.80 26.02 5.30
C THR A 449 13.94 25.89 4.29
N PRO A 450 15.17 26.32 4.63
CA PRO A 450 16.32 26.18 3.74
C PRO A 450 16.86 24.74 3.70
N ALA A 451 16.10 23.72 4.12
CA ALA A 451 16.61 22.35 4.28
C ALA A 451 17.11 21.74 2.97
N ILE A 452 16.32 21.84 1.89
CA ILE A 452 16.65 21.27 0.58
C ILE A 452 17.93 21.93 0.05
N GLU A 453 17.95 23.26 -0.04
CA GLU A 453 19.10 24.04 -0.50
C GLU A 453 20.35 23.75 0.35
N LYS A 454 20.21 23.73 1.69
CA LYS A 454 21.33 23.50 2.60
C LYS A 454 21.89 22.08 2.44
N ARG A 455 21.04 21.07 2.27
CA ARG A 455 21.43 19.68 2.01
C ARG A 455 22.18 19.58 0.68
N THR A 456 21.59 20.13 -0.38
CA THR A 456 22.20 20.15 -1.72
C THR A 456 23.57 20.81 -1.67
N ARG A 457 23.69 21.95 -1.00
CA ARG A 457 24.95 22.68 -0.85
C ARG A 457 26.00 21.87 -0.10
N LEU A 458 25.65 21.22 1.02
CA LEU A 458 26.58 20.41 1.80
C LEU A 458 27.09 19.20 1.00
N LEU A 459 26.20 18.47 0.32
CA LEU A 459 26.58 17.33 -0.52
C LEU A 459 27.43 17.77 -1.72
N SER A 460 27.07 18.90 -2.36
CA SER A 460 27.84 19.46 -3.46
C SER A 460 29.25 19.88 -3.03
N GLN A 461 29.40 20.44 -1.82
CA GLN A 461 30.71 20.75 -1.25
C GLN A 461 31.57 19.49 -1.03
N ILE A 462 30.95 18.38 -0.61
CA ILE A 462 31.65 17.08 -0.48
C ILE A 462 32.09 16.57 -1.85
N LEU A 463 31.22 16.63 -2.87
CA LEU A 463 31.53 16.24 -4.24
C LEU A 463 32.68 17.08 -4.84
N MET A 464 32.63 18.40 -4.69
CA MET A 464 33.68 19.31 -5.17
C MET A 464 35.04 19.02 -4.53
N LYS A 465 35.07 18.74 -3.22
CA LYS A 465 36.32 18.36 -2.52
C LYS A 465 36.95 17.09 -3.07
N LYS A 466 36.15 16.19 -3.65
CA LYS A 466 36.62 14.95 -4.29
C LYS A 466 36.87 15.09 -5.79
N GLY A 467 36.79 16.32 -6.33
CA GLY A 467 37.08 16.61 -7.74
C GLY A 467 35.92 16.42 -8.71
N PHE A 468 34.70 16.18 -8.21
CA PHE A 468 33.50 16.05 -9.05
C PHE A 468 32.81 17.41 -9.24
N PHE A 469 32.25 17.62 -10.43
CA PHE A 469 31.41 18.79 -10.71
C PHE A 469 29.95 18.48 -10.34
N PRO A 470 29.33 19.21 -9.40
CA PRO A 470 27.99 18.90 -8.92
C PRO A 470 26.92 19.49 -9.85
N ASN A 471 26.63 18.81 -10.96
CA ASN A 471 25.53 19.17 -11.89
C ASN A 471 24.15 19.26 -11.19
N ILE A 472 24.01 18.67 -10.00
CA ILE A 472 22.79 18.75 -9.18
C ILE A 472 22.43 20.19 -8.80
N LEU A 473 23.41 21.12 -8.74
CA LEU A 473 23.13 22.53 -8.45
C LEU A 473 22.37 23.25 -9.57
N ASP A 474 22.38 22.70 -10.79
CA ASP A 474 21.70 23.29 -11.95
C ASP A 474 20.21 22.87 -12.02
N LEU A 475 19.78 21.92 -11.18
CA LEU A 475 18.41 21.43 -11.11
C LEU A 475 17.53 22.34 -10.25
N ASP A 476 16.21 22.29 -10.45
CA ASP A 476 15.26 22.97 -9.57
C ASP A 476 15.17 22.30 -8.18
N GLU A 477 14.54 22.94 -7.19
CA GLU A 477 14.49 22.42 -5.82
C GLU A 477 13.79 21.06 -5.70
N ASP A 478 12.76 20.80 -6.50
CA ASP A 478 12.02 19.53 -6.48
C ASP A 478 12.87 18.41 -7.11
N GLN A 479 13.49 18.66 -8.25
CA GLN A 479 14.43 17.77 -8.92
C GLN A 479 15.65 17.49 -8.06
N GLN A 480 16.17 18.50 -7.34
CA GLN A 480 17.23 18.32 -6.35
C GLN A 480 16.77 17.40 -5.22
N LEU A 481 15.53 17.54 -4.74
CA LEU A 481 14.96 16.70 -3.70
C LEU A 481 14.97 15.22 -4.12
N TYR A 482 14.34 14.91 -5.26
CA TYR A 482 14.20 13.54 -5.78
C TYR A 482 15.54 12.92 -6.19
N THR A 483 16.37 13.66 -6.91
CA THR A 483 17.67 13.13 -7.40
C THR A 483 18.59 12.77 -6.25
N ILE A 484 18.69 13.63 -5.23
CA ILE A 484 19.54 13.36 -4.06
C ILE A 484 18.98 12.20 -3.23
N ASN A 485 17.65 12.13 -3.06
CA ASN A 485 17.02 11.01 -2.33
C ASN A 485 17.34 9.67 -3.00
N GLU A 486 17.20 9.58 -4.33
CA GLU A 486 17.51 8.36 -5.07
C GLU A 486 18.99 7.96 -4.97
N ILE A 487 19.91 8.93 -5.06
CA ILE A 487 21.34 8.68 -4.85
C ILE A 487 21.58 8.10 -3.45
N LEU A 488 21.03 8.72 -2.40
CA LEU A 488 21.22 8.28 -1.03
C LEU A 488 20.58 6.91 -0.77
N ARG A 489 19.38 6.64 -1.30
CA ARG A 489 18.73 5.32 -1.19
C ARG A 489 19.55 4.22 -1.83
N ASN A 490 20.18 4.49 -2.98
CA ASN A 490 21.07 3.52 -3.61
C ASN A 490 22.36 3.29 -2.80
N MET A 491 22.90 4.32 -2.13
CA MET A 491 24.01 4.15 -1.19
C MET A 491 23.61 3.34 0.04
N VAL A 492 22.41 3.59 0.58
CA VAL A 492 21.85 2.88 1.73
C VAL A 492 21.62 1.40 1.44
N LYS A 493 21.14 1.03 0.23
CA LYS A 493 20.97 -0.38 -0.19
C LYS A 493 22.26 -1.20 -0.14
N LEU A 494 23.41 -0.54 -0.22
CA LEU A 494 24.72 -1.17 -0.18
C LEU A 494 25.26 -1.32 1.25
N THR A 495 24.54 -0.79 2.24
CA THR A 495 24.82 -1.00 3.67
C THR A 495 23.98 -2.15 4.22
N ASP A 496 24.63 -3.12 4.87
CA ASP A 496 23.98 -4.31 5.47
C ASP A 496 23.42 -4.00 6.87
N LYS A 497 22.57 -2.97 6.96
CA LYS A 497 22.00 -2.48 8.22
C LYS A 497 20.49 -2.67 8.25
N GLN A 498 19.96 -3.05 9.41
CA GLN A 498 18.54 -3.37 9.58
C GLN A 498 17.66 -2.13 9.77
N SER A 499 18.19 -1.05 10.35
CA SER A 499 17.45 0.19 10.61
C SER A 499 17.74 1.27 9.56
N LYS A 500 16.68 1.98 9.11
CA LYS A 500 16.78 3.14 8.21
C LYS A 500 17.79 4.16 8.72
N VAL A 501 17.68 4.57 9.98
CA VAL A 501 18.53 5.63 10.58
C VAL A 501 19.99 5.19 10.64
N GLU A 502 20.27 3.94 11.03
CA GLU A 502 21.63 3.40 11.09
C GLU A 502 22.27 3.32 9.70
N SER A 503 21.48 2.96 8.70
CA SER A 503 21.94 2.88 7.31
C SER A 503 22.31 4.26 6.77
N TYR A 504 21.43 5.24 6.96
CA TYR A 504 21.70 6.64 6.60
C TYR A 504 22.91 7.17 7.37
N ARG A 505 23.03 6.90 8.67
CA ARG A 505 24.20 7.31 9.48
C ARG A 505 25.49 6.73 8.91
N ALA A 506 25.53 5.43 8.61
CA ALA A 506 26.73 4.80 8.05
C ALA A 506 27.18 5.47 6.75
N VAL A 507 26.23 5.80 5.86
CA VAL A 507 26.52 6.51 4.61
C VAL A 507 27.01 7.95 4.89
N ILE A 508 26.33 8.70 5.75
CA ILE A 508 26.71 10.09 6.04
C ILE A 508 28.06 10.18 6.76
N ASP A 509 28.33 9.31 7.74
CA ASP A 509 29.62 9.25 8.44
C ASP A 509 30.76 8.95 7.46
N GLN A 510 30.52 8.11 6.45
CA GLN A 510 31.49 7.85 5.37
C GLN A 510 31.69 9.07 4.46
N LEU A 511 30.62 9.81 4.14
CA LEU A 511 30.70 11.03 3.33
C LEU A 511 31.44 12.15 4.08
N GLU A 512 31.24 12.29 5.38
CA GLU A 512 31.87 13.33 6.21
C GLU A 512 33.33 13.00 6.58
N SER A 513 33.67 11.71 6.79
CA SER A 513 35.01 11.28 7.23
C SER A 513 36.09 11.27 6.14
N ASN A 514 35.78 11.66 4.90
CA ASN A 514 36.69 11.64 3.74
C ASN A 514 37.35 10.28 3.45
N SER A 515 36.93 9.18 4.08
CA SER A 515 37.57 7.86 4.03
C SER A 515 37.14 6.99 2.85
N PHE A 516 36.26 7.50 1.98
CA PHE A 516 35.55 6.72 0.96
C PHE A 516 36.02 7.02 -0.49
N GLU A 517 36.34 5.98 -1.28
CA GLU A 517 36.55 6.03 -2.73
C GLU A 517 35.18 6.16 -3.45
N ILE A 518 34.87 7.34 -3.97
CA ILE A 518 33.55 7.67 -4.58
C ILE A 518 33.27 6.93 -5.89
N GLU A 519 34.29 6.33 -6.53
CA GLU A 519 34.21 5.81 -7.89
C GLU A 519 33.16 4.70 -8.09
N ASN A 520 32.77 3.96 -7.05
CA ASN A 520 31.83 2.84 -7.17
C ASN A 520 30.35 3.15 -6.84
N PHE A 521 30.03 4.33 -6.29
CA PHE A 521 28.72 4.55 -5.63
C PHE A 521 27.89 5.70 -6.18
N PHE A 522 28.51 6.81 -6.60
CA PHE A 522 27.75 7.91 -7.21
C PHE A 522 27.35 7.61 -8.67
N PHE A 523 27.94 6.56 -9.28
CA PHE A 523 27.83 6.29 -10.71
C PHE A 523 27.76 4.79 -11.08
N PRO A 524 26.72 4.01 -10.69
CA PRO A 524 26.25 2.97 -11.59
C PRO A 524 25.46 3.69 -12.71
N ASP A 525 26.13 4.05 -13.81
CA ASP A 525 25.53 4.67 -15.01
C ASP A 525 24.64 5.91 -14.75
N THR A 526 25.20 7.06 -14.40
CA THR A 526 24.42 8.33 -14.32
C THR A 526 23.76 8.75 -15.62
N LYS A 527 24.19 8.19 -16.76
CA LYS A 527 23.46 8.33 -18.03
C LYS A 527 22.05 7.76 -17.95
N ASN A 528 21.84 6.66 -17.22
CA ASN A 528 20.51 6.05 -17.09
C ASN A 528 19.65 6.76 -16.05
N ILE A 529 20.20 7.25 -14.93
CA ILE A 529 19.38 7.82 -13.84
C ILE A 529 18.77 9.18 -14.24
N VAL A 530 19.55 10.07 -14.87
CA VAL A 530 19.03 11.35 -15.39
C VAL A 530 18.01 11.12 -16.52
N ASP A 531 18.27 10.15 -17.41
CA ASP A 531 17.31 9.75 -18.46
C ASP A 531 16.06 9.05 -17.89
N THR A 532 16.13 8.43 -16.70
CA THR A 532 14.99 7.76 -16.07
C THR A 532 14.11 8.75 -15.32
N VAL A 533 14.71 9.72 -14.61
CA VAL A 533 13.97 10.81 -13.93
C VAL A 533 13.31 11.73 -14.96
N LEU A 534 13.99 12.07 -16.06
CA LEU A 534 13.39 12.84 -17.16
C LEU A 534 12.29 12.08 -17.92
N LYS A 535 12.27 10.73 -17.91
CA LYS A 535 11.19 9.95 -18.54
C LYS A 535 9.91 9.87 -17.71
N VAL A 536 9.99 10.06 -16.40
CA VAL A 536 8.81 10.00 -15.51
C VAL A 536 7.93 11.25 -15.65
N GLU A 537 8.49 12.39 -16.05
CA GLU A 537 7.72 13.65 -16.23
C GLU A 537 7.08 13.84 -17.62
N PHE A 538 7.37 12.99 -18.62
CA PHE A 538 6.80 13.13 -19.98
C PHE A 538 5.71 12.11 -20.36
N ASN A 539 5.17 11.35 -19.40
CA ASN A 539 4.04 10.41 -19.65
C ASN A 539 2.68 10.93 -19.18
N VAL A 540 2.53 12.25 -19.01
CA VAL A 540 1.22 12.90 -18.93
C VAL A 540 1.06 13.71 -20.20
N GLU A 541 0.04 13.39 -20.99
CA GLU A 541 -0.33 13.93 -22.31
C GLU A 541 0.20 13.18 -23.54
N GLU A 542 -0.40 12.01 -23.84
CA GLU A 542 -0.83 11.65 -25.20
C GLU A 542 -1.80 10.46 -25.12
N ASP A 543 -3.07 10.75 -24.79
CA ASP A 543 -4.22 9.91 -25.18
C ASP A 543 -5.41 10.86 -25.40
N VAL A 544 -5.57 11.26 -26.67
CA VAL A 544 -6.79 11.85 -27.25
C VAL A 544 -7.60 10.75 -27.91
#